data_AF-A0A2S6CMD8-F1
#
_entry.id   AF-A0A2S6CMD8-F1
#
_cell.length_a   1.000
_cell.length_b   1.000
_cell.length_c   1.000
_cell.angle_alpha   90.00
_cell.angle_beta   90.00
_cell.angle_gamma   90.00
#
_symmetry.space_group_name_H-M   'P 1'
#
loop_
_entity.id
_entity.type
_entity.pdbx_description
1 polymer ?
#
loop_
_entity_poly.entity_id
_entity_poly.type
_entity_poly.pdbx_seq_one_letter_code
_entity_poly.pdbx_strand_id
1 'polypeptide(L)'
;MPSRGIPTSAEYILEILPNYRDGKVGYVVFRVTYGDNKRWEQFIQRLTEYMHSGLEDEINREVSEAVKAVFELDIRDNEAELKDASKSDVRAMFKAWAASVGGHTVEKYSACIYADEEVVESVLQGEDPRVGFFETPLRAYVKVLDVEYDEETDQYDSEDEPDEKVRALLNSDDDGCDPIEGCRSYDVGWVKATARLLMPRTYAVLSKASGWERVYVRPPALSEY
;
A
#
# COMPACT_ATOMS: atom_id res chain seq x y z
N MET A 1 -23.71 6.31 -31.16
CA MET A 1 -22.66 5.60 -30.41
C MET A 1 -22.92 5.89 -28.95
N PRO A 2 -23.11 4.88 -28.08
CA PRO A 2 -23.24 5.15 -26.65
C PRO A 2 -21.91 5.72 -26.16
N SER A 3 -21.95 6.84 -25.43
CA SER A 3 -20.74 7.37 -24.80
C SER A 3 -20.26 6.31 -23.83
N ARG A 4 -19.07 5.74 -24.05
CA ARG A 4 -18.41 4.95 -23.02
C ARG A 4 -18.24 5.87 -21.82
N GLY A 5 -18.95 5.57 -20.73
CA GLY A 5 -18.76 6.25 -19.46
C GLY A 5 -17.32 6.09 -18.98
N ILE A 6 -16.93 6.89 -17.99
CA ILE A 6 -15.66 6.70 -17.31
C ILE A 6 -15.68 5.29 -16.69
N PRO A 7 -14.69 4.43 -16.96
CA PRO A 7 -14.66 3.07 -16.44
C PRO A 7 -14.58 3.07 -14.91
N THR A 8 -15.22 2.09 -14.26
CA THR A 8 -15.07 1.90 -12.81
C THR A 8 -13.63 1.48 -12.46
N SER A 9 -13.27 1.54 -11.18
CA SER A 9 -11.95 1.07 -10.72
C SER A 9 -11.71 -0.39 -11.08
N ALA A 10 -12.73 -1.25 -10.94
CA ALA A 10 -12.62 -2.66 -11.29
C ALA A 10 -12.51 -2.89 -12.81
N GLU A 11 -13.25 -2.14 -13.63
CA GLU A 11 -13.12 -2.19 -15.09
C GLU A 11 -11.73 -1.75 -15.54
N TYR A 12 -11.18 -0.70 -14.94
CA TYR A 12 -9.82 -0.23 -15.21
C TYR A 12 -8.76 -1.28 -14.86
N ILE A 13 -8.92 -2.00 -13.74
CA ILE A 13 -8.01 -3.10 -13.36
C ILE A 13 -7.97 -4.19 -14.44
N LEU A 14 -9.14 -4.56 -14.99
CA LEU A 14 -9.20 -5.54 -16.08
C LEU A 14 -8.61 -5.01 -17.39
N GLU A 15 -8.73 -3.70 -17.66
CA GLU A 15 -8.14 -3.04 -18.83
C GLU A 15 -6.60 -3.09 -18.81
N ILE A 16 -5.99 -2.90 -17.64
CA ILE A 16 -4.52 -2.92 -17.49
C ILE A 16 -3.94 -4.31 -17.24
N LEU A 17 -4.77 -5.31 -16.90
CA LEU A 17 -4.36 -6.69 -16.65
C LEU A 17 -3.45 -7.30 -17.74
N PRO A 18 -3.67 -7.07 -19.05
CA PRO A 18 -2.79 -7.61 -20.10
C PRO A 18 -1.35 -7.10 -20.02
N ASN A 19 -1.08 -6.01 -19.31
CA ASN A 19 0.26 -5.49 -19.08
C ASN A 19 1.00 -6.26 -17.97
N TYR A 20 0.29 -7.06 -17.18
CA TYR A 20 0.84 -7.80 -16.06
C TYR A 20 1.36 -9.16 -16.54
N ARG A 21 2.64 -9.44 -16.32
CA ARG A 21 3.30 -10.65 -16.83
C ARG A 21 2.71 -11.96 -16.29
N ASP A 22 2.24 -11.94 -15.06
CA ASP A 22 1.65 -13.08 -14.36
C ASP A 22 0.13 -13.22 -14.64
N GLY A 23 -0.49 -12.22 -15.27
CA GLY A 23 -1.94 -12.15 -15.42
C GLY A 23 -2.69 -12.13 -14.10
N LYS A 24 -2.05 -11.66 -13.01
CA LYS A 24 -2.62 -11.58 -11.66
C LYS A 24 -2.72 -10.15 -11.20
N VAL A 25 -3.66 -9.84 -10.32
CA VAL A 25 -3.78 -8.54 -9.65
C VAL A 25 -3.71 -8.72 -8.15
N GLY A 26 -3.22 -7.72 -7.44
CA GLY A 26 -3.06 -7.80 -5.99
C GLY A 26 -1.75 -7.20 -5.53
N TYR A 27 -1.61 -7.08 -4.21
CA TYR A 27 -0.45 -6.48 -3.59
C TYR A 27 0.62 -7.52 -3.28
N VAL A 28 1.87 -7.06 -3.26
CA VAL A 28 2.95 -7.80 -2.62
C VAL A 28 2.95 -7.46 -1.14
N VAL A 29 2.91 -8.47 -0.29
CA VAL A 29 2.80 -8.34 1.17
C VAL A 29 4.10 -8.84 1.79
N PHE A 30 4.81 -7.95 2.47
CA PHE A 30 6.01 -8.29 3.23
C PHE A 30 5.65 -8.55 4.69
N ARG A 31 5.86 -9.79 5.13
CA ARG A 31 5.76 -10.15 6.54
C ARG A 31 7.04 -9.72 7.26
N VAL A 32 6.92 -8.75 8.15
CA VAL A 32 8.07 -8.27 8.95
C VAL A 32 7.94 -8.60 10.43
N THR A 33 6.75 -9.04 10.88
CA THR A 33 6.51 -9.57 12.24
C THR A 33 6.43 -11.10 12.24
N TYR A 34 7.10 -11.71 13.21
CA TYR A 34 7.21 -13.16 13.37
C TYR A 34 6.97 -13.55 14.83
N GLY A 35 6.17 -14.61 15.04
CA GLY A 35 5.87 -15.10 16.39
C GLY A 35 4.67 -16.03 16.47
N ASP A 36 3.62 -15.77 15.69
CA ASP A 36 2.43 -16.62 15.62
C ASP A 36 1.99 -16.85 14.17
N ASN A 37 2.28 -18.04 13.65
CA ASN A 37 1.92 -18.42 12.28
C ASN A 37 0.42 -18.60 12.08
N LYS A 38 -0.32 -19.03 13.12
CA LYS A 38 -1.78 -19.16 12.99
C LYS A 38 -2.43 -17.79 12.90
N ARG A 39 -1.94 -16.85 13.70
CA ARG A 39 -2.38 -15.45 13.65
C ARG A 39 -2.05 -14.82 12.30
N TRP A 40 -0.88 -15.13 11.75
CA TRP A 40 -0.51 -14.70 10.40
C TRP A 40 -1.43 -15.28 9.31
N GLU A 41 -1.74 -16.57 9.34
CA GLU A 41 -2.69 -17.20 8.41
C GLU A 41 -4.07 -16.55 8.50
N GLN A 42 -4.56 -16.27 9.72
CA GLN A 42 -5.81 -15.56 9.94
C GLN A 42 -5.78 -14.14 9.39
N PHE A 43 -4.65 -13.44 9.54
CA PHE A 43 -4.44 -12.11 9.00
C PHE A 43 -4.56 -12.11 7.47
N ILE A 44 -3.85 -13.01 6.78
CA ILE A 44 -3.92 -13.12 5.31
C ILE A 44 -5.33 -13.45 4.83
N GLN A 45 -6.00 -14.39 5.51
CA GLN A 45 -7.38 -14.74 5.19
C GLN A 45 -8.28 -13.51 5.32
N ARG A 46 -8.23 -12.80 6.46
CA ARG A 46 -9.11 -11.67 6.75
C ARG A 46 -8.81 -10.46 5.85
N LEU A 47 -7.54 -10.19 5.56
CA LEU A 47 -7.12 -9.17 4.60
C LEU A 47 -7.68 -9.45 3.20
N THR A 48 -7.63 -10.72 2.76
CA THR A 48 -8.25 -11.14 1.50
C THR A 48 -9.77 -10.94 1.51
N GLU A 49 -10.43 -11.29 2.61
CA GLU A 49 -11.87 -11.06 2.78
C GLU A 49 -12.25 -9.56 2.68
N TYR A 50 -11.46 -8.65 3.27
CA TYR A 50 -11.67 -7.21 3.12
C TYR A 50 -11.58 -6.75 1.67
N MET A 51 -10.54 -7.16 0.95
CA MET A 51 -10.37 -6.80 -0.47
C MET A 51 -11.48 -7.37 -1.35
N HIS A 52 -11.92 -8.60 -1.07
CA HIS A 52 -13.06 -9.19 -1.77
C HIS A 52 -14.36 -8.46 -1.45
N SER A 53 -14.58 -8.03 -0.21
CA SER A 53 -15.76 -7.25 0.13
C SER A 53 -15.77 -5.88 -0.55
N GLY A 54 -14.64 -5.22 -0.71
CA GLY A 54 -14.55 -3.98 -1.49
C GLY A 54 -14.91 -4.18 -2.95
N LEU A 55 -14.55 -5.34 -3.53
CA LEU A 55 -14.99 -5.74 -4.87
C LEU A 55 -16.50 -6.03 -4.93
N GLU A 56 -17.12 -6.50 -3.86
CA GLU A 56 -18.57 -6.76 -3.80
C GLU A 56 -19.42 -5.49 -3.76
N ASP A 57 -18.80 -4.36 -3.39
CA ASP A 57 -19.44 -3.04 -3.43
C ASP A 57 -19.56 -2.49 -4.88
N GLU A 58 -18.94 -3.15 -5.88
CA GLU A 58 -19.09 -2.81 -7.30
C GLU A 58 -20.49 -3.13 -7.83
N ILE A 59 -21.06 -2.20 -8.58
CA ILE A 59 -22.41 -2.35 -9.17
C ILE A 59 -22.43 -3.51 -10.17
N ASN A 60 -21.35 -3.69 -10.93
CA ASN A 60 -21.24 -4.75 -11.93
C ASN A 60 -20.61 -6.01 -11.33
N ARG A 61 -21.45 -6.98 -10.95
CA ARG A 61 -21.02 -8.25 -10.38
C ARG A 61 -20.12 -9.06 -11.32
N GLU A 62 -20.35 -9.02 -12.64
CA GLU A 62 -19.51 -9.77 -13.59
C GLU A 62 -18.08 -9.25 -13.60
N VAL A 63 -17.91 -7.93 -13.51
CA VAL A 63 -16.59 -7.28 -13.41
C VAL A 63 -15.93 -7.62 -12.07
N SER A 64 -16.68 -7.55 -10.97
CA SER A 64 -16.19 -7.93 -9.63
C SER A 64 -15.67 -9.37 -9.62
N GLU A 65 -16.44 -10.32 -10.13
CA GLU A 65 -16.06 -11.73 -10.19
C GLU A 65 -14.87 -11.98 -11.13
N ALA A 66 -14.79 -11.24 -12.25
CA ALA A 66 -13.63 -11.31 -13.14
C ALA A 66 -12.34 -10.83 -12.46
N VAL A 67 -12.39 -9.75 -11.67
CA VAL A 67 -11.23 -9.27 -10.89
C VAL A 67 -10.86 -10.27 -9.79
N LYS A 68 -11.85 -10.82 -9.05
CA LYS A 68 -11.61 -11.87 -8.04
C LYS A 68 -10.96 -13.11 -8.64
N ALA A 69 -11.33 -13.50 -9.86
CA ALA A 69 -10.76 -14.67 -10.54
C ALA A 69 -9.26 -14.55 -10.85
N VAL A 70 -8.75 -13.32 -10.97
CA VAL A 70 -7.34 -13.02 -11.22
C VAL A 70 -6.62 -12.43 -10.00
N PHE A 71 -7.32 -12.28 -8.87
CA PHE A 71 -6.76 -11.75 -7.64
C PHE A 71 -5.83 -12.77 -6.96
N GLU A 72 -4.64 -12.31 -6.58
CA GLU A 72 -3.64 -13.09 -5.86
C GLU A 72 -2.71 -12.16 -5.07
N LEU A 73 -2.53 -12.45 -3.78
CA LEU A 73 -1.52 -11.78 -2.97
C LEU A 73 -0.18 -12.50 -3.12
N ASP A 74 0.87 -11.74 -3.44
CA ASP A 74 2.24 -12.25 -3.44
C ASP A 74 2.83 -12.08 -2.03
N ILE A 75 2.88 -13.18 -1.28
CA ILE A 75 3.33 -13.17 0.12
C ILE A 75 4.84 -13.39 0.18
N ARG A 76 5.56 -12.41 0.70
CA ARG A 76 6.99 -12.48 1.03
C ARG A 76 7.14 -12.81 2.51
N ASP A 77 7.32 -14.09 2.79
CA ASP A 77 7.53 -14.67 4.11
C ASP A 77 8.90 -15.35 4.15
N ASN A 78 9.90 -14.63 4.65
CA ASN A 78 11.27 -15.10 4.84
C ASN A 78 11.84 -14.50 6.12
N GLU A 79 11.66 -15.21 7.24
CA GLU A 79 12.08 -14.74 8.57
C GLU A 79 13.56 -14.34 8.63
N ALA A 80 14.44 -15.03 7.90
CA ALA A 80 15.87 -14.77 7.93
C ALA A 80 16.23 -13.38 7.34
N GLU A 81 15.42 -12.88 6.41
CA GLU A 81 15.67 -11.61 5.70
C GLU A 81 14.75 -10.48 6.17
N LEU A 82 13.52 -10.81 6.58
CA LEU A 82 12.46 -9.81 6.79
C LEU A 82 12.12 -9.55 8.25
N LYS A 83 12.62 -10.37 9.18
CA LYS A 83 12.34 -10.16 10.59
C LYS A 83 12.89 -8.82 11.06
N ASP A 84 12.00 -7.97 11.55
CA ASP A 84 12.31 -6.61 12.00
C ASP A 84 12.91 -5.71 10.90
N ALA A 85 12.73 -6.07 9.62
CA ALA A 85 13.17 -5.27 8.49
C ALA A 85 12.47 -3.91 8.50
N SER A 86 13.22 -2.83 8.26
CA SER A 86 12.65 -1.49 8.19
C SER A 86 11.84 -1.28 6.90
N LYS A 87 11.08 -0.18 6.83
CA LYS A 87 10.38 0.20 5.57
C LYS A 87 11.38 0.44 4.44
N SER A 88 12.58 0.94 4.76
CA SER A 88 13.70 1.11 3.83
C SER A 88 14.15 -0.20 3.23
N ASP A 89 14.41 -1.20 4.09
CA ASP A 89 14.83 -2.53 3.66
C ASP A 89 13.79 -3.15 2.74
N VAL A 90 12.51 -3.05 3.11
CA VAL A 90 11.39 -3.56 2.30
C VAL A 90 11.30 -2.84 0.94
N ARG A 91 11.42 -1.51 0.90
CA ARG A 91 11.46 -0.75 -0.37
C ARG A 91 12.62 -1.19 -1.25
N ALA A 92 13.82 -1.35 -0.68
CA ALA A 92 15.00 -1.79 -1.42
C ALA A 92 14.82 -3.21 -2.00
N MET A 93 14.32 -4.15 -1.20
CA MET A 93 14.00 -5.51 -1.64
C MET A 93 12.93 -5.52 -2.74
N PHE A 94 11.90 -4.67 -2.59
CA PHE A 94 10.83 -4.56 -3.57
C PHE A 94 11.31 -3.96 -4.89
N LYS A 95 12.10 -2.87 -4.87
CA LYS A 95 12.74 -2.28 -6.05
C LYS A 95 13.59 -3.31 -6.80
N ALA A 96 14.43 -4.05 -6.06
CA ALA A 96 15.29 -5.09 -6.63
C ALA A 96 14.47 -6.21 -7.29
N TRP A 97 13.39 -6.65 -6.64
CA TRP A 97 12.50 -7.65 -7.22
C TRP A 97 11.75 -7.13 -8.45
N ALA A 98 11.15 -5.93 -8.38
CA ALA A 98 10.44 -5.31 -9.49
C ALA A 98 11.35 -5.16 -10.71
N ALA A 99 12.62 -4.80 -10.50
CA ALA A 99 13.64 -4.76 -11.54
C ALA A 99 13.89 -6.14 -12.18
N SER A 100 14.02 -7.18 -11.35
CA SER A 100 14.31 -8.54 -11.81
C SER A 100 13.21 -9.13 -12.71
N VAL A 101 11.95 -8.76 -12.48
CA VAL A 101 10.81 -9.21 -13.30
C VAL A 101 10.54 -8.30 -14.50
N GLY A 102 11.37 -7.28 -14.73
CA GLY A 102 11.17 -6.28 -15.79
C GLY A 102 9.90 -5.45 -15.58
N GLY A 103 9.54 -5.22 -14.32
CA GLY A 103 8.33 -4.53 -13.87
C GLY A 103 8.39 -3.01 -13.95
N HIS A 104 9.53 -2.40 -14.30
CA HIS A 104 9.71 -0.95 -14.38
C HIS A 104 8.75 -0.22 -15.33
N THR A 105 7.99 -0.95 -16.16
CA THR A 105 7.00 -0.39 -17.09
C THR A 105 5.55 -0.57 -16.63
N VAL A 106 5.31 -1.07 -15.41
CA VAL A 106 3.97 -1.40 -14.91
C VAL A 106 3.79 -0.81 -13.51
N GLU A 107 2.82 0.08 -13.37
CA GLU A 107 2.50 0.80 -12.14
C GLU A 107 2.02 -0.11 -11.00
N LYS A 108 1.67 -1.38 -11.29
CA LYS A 108 1.42 -2.45 -10.29
C LYS A 108 2.56 -2.59 -9.27
N TYR A 109 3.78 -2.26 -9.68
CA TYR A 109 4.98 -2.39 -8.86
C TYR A 109 5.39 -1.06 -8.20
N SER A 110 4.46 -0.12 -8.00
CA SER A 110 4.71 1.16 -7.32
C SER A 110 4.40 1.13 -5.82
N ALA A 111 3.70 0.11 -5.34
CA ALA A 111 3.27 0.02 -3.94
C ALA A 111 3.27 -1.41 -3.41
N CYS A 112 3.63 -1.56 -2.13
CA CYS A 112 3.58 -2.84 -1.42
C CYS A 112 3.02 -2.69 -0.01
N ILE A 113 2.56 -3.80 0.58
CA ILE A 113 2.05 -3.83 1.96
C ILE A 113 3.17 -4.22 2.91
N TYR A 114 3.39 -3.38 3.92
CA TYR A 114 4.29 -3.63 5.04
C TYR A 114 3.48 -4.18 6.22
N ALA A 115 3.57 -5.48 6.48
CA ALA A 115 2.78 -6.16 7.50
C ALA A 115 3.59 -6.38 8.79
N ASP A 116 3.61 -5.34 9.63
CA ASP A 116 4.11 -5.41 11.00
C ASP A 116 3.01 -5.80 12.00
N GLU A 117 3.37 -5.84 13.29
CA GLU A 117 2.46 -6.24 14.35
C GLU A 117 1.22 -5.32 14.44
N GLU A 118 1.39 -4.02 14.22
CA GLU A 118 0.29 -3.05 14.22
C GLU A 118 -0.71 -3.34 13.09
N VAL A 119 -0.21 -3.64 11.89
CA VAL A 119 -1.05 -4.00 10.74
C VAL A 119 -1.77 -5.33 10.96
N VAL A 120 -1.06 -6.34 11.48
CA VAL A 120 -1.65 -7.64 11.81
C VAL A 120 -2.77 -7.48 12.84
N GLU A 121 -2.54 -6.69 13.90
CA GLU A 121 -3.55 -6.40 14.91
C GLU A 121 -4.74 -5.62 14.33
N SER A 122 -4.48 -4.58 13.54
CA SER A 122 -5.52 -3.73 12.94
C SER A 122 -6.53 -4.53 12.12
N VAL A 123 -6.04 -5.41 11.24
CA VAL A 123 -6.91 -6.25 10.39
C VAL A 123 -7.67 -7.28 11.23
N LEU A 124 -7.02 -7.93 12.20
CA LEU A 124 -7.66 -8.97 13.01
C LEU A 124 -8.71 -8.44 13.99
N GLN A 125 -8.48 -7.26 14.56
CA GLN A 125 -9.41 -6.61 15.49
C GLN A 125 -10.42 -5.69 14.79
N GLY A 126 -10.25 -5.45 13.49
CA GLY A 126 -11.16 -4.65 12.68
C GLY A 126 -12.57 -5.27 12.59
N GLU A 127 -13.47 -4.49 12.01
CA GLU A 127 -14.85 -4.86 11.75
C GLU A 127 -15.01 -6.17 10.95
N ASP A 128 -16.14 -6.86 11.03
CA ASP A 128 -16.34 -8.03 10.15
C ASP A 128 -16.37 -7.56 8.68
N PRO A 129 -15.47 -8.07 7.81
CA PRO A 129 -15.40 -7.64 6.41
C PRO A 129 -16.71 -7.86 5.65
N ARG A 130 -17.57 -8.78 6.10
CA ARG A 130 -18.82 -9.16 5.44
C ARG A 130 -20.00 -8.24 5.78
N VAL A 131 -19.82 -7.34 6.74
CA VAL A 131 -20.85 -6.36 7.13
C VAL A 131 -20.90 -5.26 6.06
N GLY A 132 -22.08 -4.68 5.82
CA GLY A 132 -22.26 -3.69 4.76
C GLY A 132 -21.43 -2.42 4.99
N PHE A 133 -20.94 -1.81 3.91
CA PHE A 133 -20.10 -0.60 3.95
C PHE A 133 -20.68 0.55 4.81
N PHE A 134 -22.00 0.72 4.82
CA PHE A 134 -22.67 1.79 5.57
C PHE A 134 -22.97 1.44 7.04
N GLU A 135 -22.70 0.20 7.48
CA GLU A 135 -23.16 -0.31 8.77
C GLU A 135 -22.09 -0.21 9.86
N THR A 136 -20.81 -0.07 9.51
CA THR A 136 -19.71 -0.01 10.50
C THR A 136 -18.58 0.92 10.01
N PRO A 137 -18.02 1.78 10.87
CA PRO A 137 -16.86 2.59 10.51
C PRO A 137 -15.69 1.67 10.16
N LEU A 138 -14.95 2.02 9.10
CA LEU A 138 -13.80 1.26 8.63
C LEU A 138 -12.63 1.50 9.58
N ARG A 139 -12.21 0.45 10.30
CA ARG A 139 -11.14 0.53 11.31
C ARG A 139 -9.94 -0.30 10.92
N ALA A 140 -10.14 -1.36 10.14
CA ALA A 140 -9.05 -2.16 9.61
C ALA A 140 -8.26 -1.40 8.55
N TYR A 141 -6.94 -1.38 8.71
CA TYR A 141 -6.02 -0.77 7.74
C TYR A 141 -4.73 -1.56 7.63
N VAL A 142 -4.01 -1.29 6.55
CA VAL A 142 -2.64 -1.76 6.32
C VAL A 142 -1.73 -0.58 6.07
N LYS A 143 -0.41 -0.78 6.24
CA LYS A 143 0.60 0.19 5.79
C LYS A 143 0.94 -0.11 4.35
N VAL A 144 0.67 0.84 3.45
CA VAL A 144 1.09 0.78 2.05
C VAL A 144 2.31 1.67 1.90
N LEU A 145 3.41 1.11 1.39
CA LEU A 145 4.63 1.86 1.09
C LEU A 145 4.59 2.37 -0.34
N ASP A 146 4.94 3.64 -0.53
CA ASP A 146 5.40 4.14 -1.81
C ASP A 146 6.81 3.65 -2.06
N VAL A 147 7.00 3.05 -3.22
CA VAL A 147 8.26 2.46 -3.64
C VAL A 147 9.14 3.54 -4.23
N GLU A 148 8.59 4.55 -4.90
CA GLU A 148 9.40 5.63 -5.50
C GLU A 148 9.90 6.63 -4.46
N TYR A 149 9.41 6.54 -3.21
CA TYR A 149 9.90 7.36 -2.11
C TYR A 149 11.41 7.24 -1.94
N ASP A 150 12.06 8.40 -1.89
CA ASP A 150 13.50 8.54 -1.68
C ASP A 150 13.77 8.93 -0.23
N GLU A 151 14.46 8.05 0.48
CA GLU A 151 14.80 8.23 1.90
C GLU A 151 16.11 8.99 2.09
N GLU A 152 16.87 9.30 1.03
CA GLU A 152 18.18 9.96 1.10
C GLU A 152 18.13 11.43 1.57
N THR A 153 16.96 11.94 1.95
CA THR A 153 16.80 13.27 2.53
C THR A 153 17.10 13.23 4.03
N ASP A 154 18.38 13.13 4.39
CA ASP A 154 18.87 13.21 5.77
C ASP A 154 18.45 14.56 6.40
N GLN A 155 17.36 14.55 7.17
CA GLN A 155 16.93 15.69 7.97
C GLN A 155 17.85 15.82 9.19
N TYR A 156 18.79 16.75 9.13
CA TYR A 156 19.85 16.89 10.13
C TYR A 156 19.34 17.64 11.37
N ASP A 157 19.25 16.95 12.52
CA ASP A 157 18.88 17.53 13.83
C ASP A 157 20.10 17.94 14.69
N SER A 158 21.30 18.02 14.11
CA SER A 158 22.51 18.27 14.90
C SER A 158 22.88 19.76 14.99
N GLU A 159 23.20 20.21 16.22
CA GLU A 159 23.83 21.50 16.52
C GLU A 159 25.28 21.64 16.03
N ASP A 160 25.91 20.56 15.53
CA ASP A 160 27.22 20.66 14.87
C ASP A 160 27.02 21.33 13.50
N GLU A 161 27.58 22.54 13.32
CA GLU A 161 27.24 23.47 12.23
C GLU A 161 27.82 23.08 10.85
N PRO A 162 27.00 22.55 9.91
CA PRO A 162 27.24 22.80 8.50
C PRO A 162 26.89 24.27 8.16
N ASP A 163 27.52 24.82 7.11
CA ASP A 163 27.19 26.12 6.52
C ASP A 163 25.65 26.29 6.38
N GLU A 164 25.11 27.47 6.67
CA GLU A 164 23.68 27.79 6.57
C GLU A 164 23.04 27.31 5.25
N LYS A 165 23.80 27.37 4.15
CA LYS A 165 23.35 26.85 2.84
C LYS A 165 23.23 25.35 2.80
N VAL A 166 24.15 24.64 3.44
CA VAL A 166 24.13 23.17 3.54
C VAL A 166 22.97 22.75 4.45
N ARG A 167 22.73 23.44 5.56
CA ARG A 167 21.55 23.19 6.41
C ARG A 167 20.24 23.44 5.66
N ALA A 168 20.14 24.51 4.89
CA ALA A 168 18.96 24.80 4.07
C ALA A 168 18.76 23.80 2.92
N LEU A 169 19.84 23.23 2.37
CA LEU A 169 19.78 22.17 1.37
C LEU A 169 19.40 20.82 1.98
N LEU A 170 19.91 20.47 3.16
CA LEU A 170 19.59 19.20 3.84
C LEU A 170 18.15 19.19 4.39
N ASN A 171 17.65 20.36 4.79
CA ASN A 171 16.27 20.52 5.27
C ASN A 171 15.32 21.02 4.17
N SER A 172 15.66 20.87 2.88
CA SER A 172 14.78 21.32 1.80
C SER A 172 13.42 20.63 1.81
N ASP A 173 13.37 19.41 2.36
CA ASP A 173 12.19 18.58 2.45
C ASP A 173 11.54 18.60 3.85
N ASP A 174 12.01 19.45 4.77
CA ASP A 174 11.36 19.68 6.06
C ASP A 174 10.15 20.62 5.90
N ASP A 175 8.97 20.02 5.78
CA ASP A 175 7.68 20.75 5.74
C ASP A 175 7.26 21.30 7.12
N GLY A 176 8.08 21.11 8.15
CA GLY A 176 7.79 21.54 9.52
C GLY A 176 6.75 20.69 10.25
N CYS A 177 6.46 19.48 9.74
CA CYS A 177 5.49 18.58 10.38
C CYS A 177 6.03 17.97 11.69
N ASP A 178 5.12 17.44 12.51
CA ASP A 178 5.49 16.63 13.67
C ASP A 178 6.21 15.35 13.19
N PRO A 179 7.38 15.00 13.76
CA PRO A 179 8.20 13.92 13.25
C PRO A 179 7.49 12.57 13.33
N ILE A 180 7.50 11.82 12.23
CA ILE A 180 7.09 10.41 12.17
C ILE A 180 8.32 9.60 11.80
N GLU A 181 8.77 8.74 12.72
CA GLU A 181 9.97 7.93 12.52
C GLU A 181 11.20 8.80 12.16
N GLY A 182 11.24 10.04 12.66
CA GLY A 182 12.29 11.02 12.38
C GLY A 182 12.02 11.94 11.18
N CYS A 183 11.05 11.63 10.32
CA CYS A 183 10.71 12.43 9.14
C CYS A 183 9.71 13.54 9.46
N ARG A 184 10.08 14.80 9.16
CA ARG A 184 9.26 16.01 9.31
C ARG A 184 8.67 16.51 7.99
N SER A 185 8.90 15.77 6.90
CA SER A 185 8.20 16.00 5.64
C SER A 185 6.71 15.68 5.80
N TYR A 186 5.90 16.29 4.93
CA TYR A 186 4.49 15.96 4.82
C TYR A 186 4.32 14.53 4.32
N ASP A 187 5.07 14.13 3.29
CA ASP A 187 5.12 12.77 2.78
C ASP A 187 6.22 11.95 3.46
N VAL A 188 5.83 10.88 4.15
CA VAL A 188 6.74 9.96 4.85
C VAL A 188 6.95 8.65 4.06
N GLY A 189 6.46 8.61 2.82
CA GLY A 189 6.57 7.49 1.89
C GLY A 189 5.67 6.30 2.22
N TRP A 190 4.78 6.42 3.18
CA TRP A 190 3.84 5.36 3.54
C TRP A 190 2.52 5.91 4.08
N VAL A 191 1.44 5.17 3.87
CA VAL A 191 0.08 5.56 4.27
C VAL A 191 -0.64 4.42 4.99
N LYS A 192 -1.51 4.74 5.94
CA LYS A 192 -2.49 3.79 6.49
C LYS A 192 -3.68 3.70 5.54
N ALA A 193 -3.72 2.69 4.67
CA ALA A 193 -4.81 2.49 3.72
C ALA A 193 -5.88 1.57 4.31
N THR A 194 -7.14 1.96 4.18
CA THR A 194 -8.27 1.16 4.67
C THR A 194 -8.35 -0.19 3.96
N ALA A 195 -8.38 -1.29 4.72
CA ALA A 195 -8.25 -2.64 4.18
C ALA A 195 -9.35 -3.00 3.17
N ARG A 196 -10.59 -2.55 3.40
CA ARG A 196 -11.73 -2.77 2.48
C ARG A 196 -11.57 -2.00 1.16
N LEU A 197 -10.93 -0.84 1.17
CA LEU A 197 -10.82 0.02 -0.02
C LEU A 197 -9.63 -0.35 -0.91
N LEU A 198 -8.69 -1.15 -0.39
CA LEU A 198 -7.51 -1.64 -1.12
C LEU A 198 -7.86 -2.16 -2.52
N MET A 199 -8.98 -2.87 -2.65
CA MET A 199 -9.55 -3.33 -3.91
C MET A 199 -11.02 -2.92 -4.04
N PRO A 200 -11.47 -2.50 -5.24
CA PRO A 200 -10.67 -2.18 -6.41
C PRO A 200 -10.08 -0.76 -6.36
N ARG A 201 -10.55 0.09 -5.44
CA ARG A 201 -10.39 1.55 -5.54
C ARG A 201 -8.95 2.00 -5.35
N THR A 202 -8.33 1.72 -4.21
CA THR A 202 -6.95 2.14 -3.94
C THR A 202 -6.00 1.58 -5.00
N TYR A 203 -6.14 0.29 -5.33
CA TYR A 203 -5.30 -0.38 -6.33
C TYR A 203 -5.38 0.28 -7.71
N ALA A 204 -6.59 0.59 -8.19
CA ALA A 204 -6.78 1.25 -9.48
C ALA A 204 -6.22 2.68 -9.50
N VAL A 205 -6.20 3.37 -8.37
CA VAL A 205 -5.63 4.72 -8.26
C VAL A 205 -4.11 4.66 -8.23
N LEU A 206 -3.51 3.77 -7.42
CA LEU A 206 -2.06 3.59 -7.35
C LEU A 206 -1.46 3.06 -8.67
N SER A 207 -2.26 2.37 -9.49
CA SER A 207 -1.88 1.94 -10.83
C SER A 207 -1.85 3.08 -11.87
N LYS A 208 -2.15 4.32 -11.49
CA LYS A 208 -2.13 5.50 -12.39
C LYS A 208 -0.96 6.40 -12.04
N ALA A 209 -0.47 7.14 -13.03
CA ALA A 209 0.45 8.26 -12.80
C ALA A 209 -0.11 9.20 -11.73
N SER A 210 0.73 9.62 -10.78
CA SER A 210 0.32 10.47 -9.65
C SER A 210 -0.78 9.87 -8.76
N GLY A 211 -0.92 8.54 -8.76
CA GLY A 211 -1.88 7.84 -7.90
C GLY A 211 -1.60 8.03 -6.41
N TRP A 212 -0.33 8.07 -6.05
CA TRP A 212 0.13 8.24 -4.67
C TRP A 212 -0.45 9.50 -4.03
N GLU A 213 -0.34 10.66 -4.69
CA GLU A 213 -0.82 11.96 -4.20
C GLU A 213 -2.32 12.00 -3.88
N ARG A 214 -3.11 11.08 -4.46
CA ARG A 214 -4.55 10.96 -4.20
C ARG A 214 -4.87 10.05 -3.03
N VAL A 215 -4.05 9.03 -2.82
CA VAL A 215 -4.21 8.03 -1.76
C VAL A 215 -3.52 8.49 -0.48
N TYR A 216 -2.45 9.27 -0.61
CA TYR A 216 -1.63 9.67 0.52
C TYR A 216 -2.42 10.55 1.49
N VAL A 217 -2.42 10.10 2.74
CA VAL A 217 -2.88 10.85 3.90
C VAL A 217 -1.82 10.65 4.96
N ARG A 218 -1.24 11.75 5.43
CA ARG A 218 -0.17 11.70 6.42
C ARG A 218 -0.63 10.92 7.67
N PRO A 219 0.06 9.82 8.06
CA PRO A 219 -0.25 9.12 9.29
C PRO A 219 -0.20 10.06 10.51
N PRO A 220 -0.92 9.79 11.62
CA PRO A 220 -1.69 8.58 11.91
C PRO A 220 -3.11 8.56 11.30
N ALA A 221 -3.48 9.56 10.49
CA ALA A 221 -4.77 9.57 9.82
C ALA A 221 -4.89 8.41 8.80
N LEU A 222 -6.13 7.97 8.58
CA LEU A 222 -6.46 6.88 7.67
C LEU A 222 -6.78 7.43 6.29
N SER A 223 -6.25 6.77 5.26
CA SER A 223 -6.70 6.97 3.90
C SER A 223 -7.96 6.15 3.65
N GLU A 224 -9.03 6.88 3.35
CA GLU A 224 -10.33 6.33 2.91
C GLU A 224 -10.46 6.41 1.38
N TYR A 225 -9.34 6.39 0.65
CA TYR A 225 -9.30 6.41 -0.81
C TYR A 225 -9.28 5.01 -1.42
#